data_AF-A0AAN0JWL8-F1
#
_entry.id   AF-A0AAN0JWL8-F1
#
_cell.length_a   1.000
_cell.length_b   1.000
_cell.length_c   1.000
_cell.angle_alpha   90.00
_cell.angle_beta   90.00
_cell.angle_gamma   90.00
#
_symmetry.space_group_name_H-M   'P 1'
#
loop_
_entity.id
_entity.type
_entity.pdbx_description
1 polymer ?
#
loop_
_entity_poly.entity_id
_entity_poly.type
_entity_poly.pdbx_seq_one_letter_code
_entity_poly.pdbx_strand_id
1 'polypeptide(L)'
;MTIVLPIRLFAFEISLQKEARNKKQSFLTREEVIEIGKSLRLDDESDIDEALQYLHNVTIILYYHDVLPNIIFVDPEPILDVLSLLIAITYVEQSKLHLIAKVSNSERLRLKDCGLFEEDLLKKIGQRKKIFDQDFESSHMIKLLKHLHIIAEVKNKKEKEDDHHHIVTDTENKEKIEYFFPCALPSYDELKAPSTEIQPLLIAWEINKSGTIRTESLAIPQGLFPLTIVHLLEREDVDFNERFYRCLDAMSLCVNDEYTINIINRCTHIEIRFYDEKKYCSEIRKLVEDAIKNSGNDLKVSKKYSLVFAFKCPQNEQSYCIVKEDNSSTRCKCQPQCKVLQGDDDNSYRCWFSDYQSSSPATDASPAQPHQDSTTVNPDSDGAGQLSKNWHGLIIMPLIIFTFHQDTINSLAVFPNISTGNGATCS
;
A
#
# COMPACT_ATOMS: atom_id res chain seq x y z
N MET A 1 4.40 26.80 9.87
CA MET A 1 5.30 26.76 8.70
C MET A 1 4.87 27.88 7.77
N THR A 2 5.74 28.83 7.45
CA THR A 2 5.41 29.94 6.56
C THR A 2 5.99 29.60 5.19
N ILE A 3 5.13 29.36 4.20
CA ILE A 3 5.54 29.07 2.83
C ILE A 3 5.68 30.41 2.10
N VAL A 4 6.87 30.73 1.62
CA VAL A 4 7.11 31.92 0.79
C VAL A 4 6.83 31.53 -0.66
N LEU A 5 5.66 31.90 -1.16
CA LEU A 5 5.27 31.69 -2.55
C LEU A 5 5.66 32.93 -3.37
N PRO A 6 6.54 32.81 -4.38
CA PRO A 6 6.76 33.86 -5.37
C PRO A 6 5.43 34.38 -5.93
N ILE A 7 5.26 35.71 -6.02
CA ILE A 7 4.01 36.34 -6.47
C ILE A 7 3.57 35.81 -7.85
N ARG A 8 4.53 35.46 -8.72
CA ARG A 8 4.24 34.85 -10.03
C ARG A 8 3.61 33.46 -9.90
N LEU A 9 4.07 32.62 -8.98
CA LEU A 9 3.46 31.31 -8.72
C LEU A 9 2.04 31.45 -8.16
N PHE A 10 1.82 32.45 -7.31
CA PHE A 10 0.47 32.76 -6.82
C PHE A 10 -0.48 33.25 -7.93
N ALA A 11 0.00 34.14 -8.81
CA ALA A 11 -0.76 34.58 -9.97
C ALA A 11 -1.05 33.41 -10.94
N PHE A 12 -0.11 32.48 -11.07
CA PHE A 12 -0.25 31.28 -11.88
C PHE A 12 -1.32 30.35 -11.31
N GLU A 13 -1.23 29.98 -10.03
CA GLU A 13 -2.26 29.21 -9.32
C GLU A 13 -3.67 29.81 -9.53
N ILE A 14 -3.84 31.11 -9.26
CA ILE A 14 -5.13 31.78 -9.41
C ILE A 14 -5.64 31.67 -10.85
N SER A 15 -4.76 31.83 -11.83
CA SER A 15 -5.12 31.75 -13.24
C SER A 15 -5.57 30.34 -13.62
N LEU A 16 -4.88 29.31 -13.14
CA LEU A 16 -5.27 27.90 -13.33
C LEU A 16 -6.65 27.63 -12.73
N GLN A 17 -6.87 28.00 -11.48
CA GLN A 17 -8.17 27.82 -10.80
C GLN A 17 -9.29 28.59 -11.50
N LYS A 18 -9.02 29.81 -11.96
CA LYS A 18 -10.01 30.64 -12.68
C LYS A 18 -10.39 30.01 -14.01
N GLU A 19 -9.42 29.51 -14.76
CA GLU A 19 -9.69 28.87 -16.05
C GLU A 19 -10.54 27.60 -15.89
N ALA A 20 -10.16 26.73 -14.96
CA ALA A 20 -10.90 25.51 -14.69
C ALA A 20 -12.34 25.80 -14.21
N ARG A 21 -12.52 26.82 -13.35
CA ARG A 21 -13.87 27.29 -12.93
C ARG A 21 -14.69 27.81 -14.11
N ASN A 22 -14.09 28.56 -15.04
CA ASN A 22 -14.80 29.06 -16.22
C ASN A 22 -15.31 27.90 -17.08
N LYS A 23 -14.51 26.84 -17.21
CA LYS A 23 -14.84 25.61 -17.95
C LYS A 23 -15.68 24.63 -17.15
N LYS A 24 -15.89 24.87 -15.85
CA LYS A 24 -16.62 24.00 -14.91
C LYS A 24 -16.01 22.59 -14.83
N GLN A 25 -14.69 22.53 -14.87
CA GLN A 25 -13.90 21.32 -14.76
C GLN A 25 -12.91 21.45 -13.60
N SER A 26 -12.39 20.32 -13.13
CA SER A 26 -11.45 20.23 -12.00
C SER A 26 -10.00 20.07 -12.45
N PHE A 27 -9.77 19.98 -13.76
CA PHE A 27 -8.45 19.80 -14.36
C PHE A 27 -8.25 20.78 -15.53
N LEU A 28 -7.03 20.85 -16.03
CA LEU A 28 -6.68 21.56 -17.26
C LEU A 28 -5.80 20.66 -18.11
N THR A 29 -5.82 20.87 -19.43
CA THR A 29 -4.90 20.20 -20.33
C THR A 29 -3.52 20.86 -20.30
N ARG A 30 -2.48 20.13 -20.73
CA ARG A 30 -1.13 20.68 -20.83
C ARG A 30 -1.08 21.93 -21.71
N GLU A 31 -1.78 21.93 -22.84
CA GLU A 31 -1.85 23.07 -23.75
C GLU A 31 -2.41 24.32 -23.06
N GLU A 32 -3.52 24.16 -22.33
CA GLU A 32 -4.16 25.25 -21.58
C GLU A 32 -3.23 25.84 -20.52
N VAL A 33 -2.54 24.96 -19.79
CA VAL A 33 -1.58 25.37 -18.75
C VAL A 33 -0.39 26.11 -19.35
N ILE A 34 0.12 25.68 -20.51
CA ILE A 34 1.21 26.36 -21.23
C ILE A 34 0.77 27.75 -21.68
N GLU A 35 -0.44 27.91 -22.21
CA GLU A 35 -0.97 29.21 -22.61
C GLU A 35 -1.10 30.17 -21.42
N ILE A 36 -1.60 29.67 -20.29
CA ILE A 36 -1.69 30.45 -19.04
C ILE A 36 -0.29 30.85 -18.56
N GLY A 37 0.67 29.93 -18.55
CA GLY A 37 2.04 30.19 -18.11
C GLY A 37 2.72 31.28 -18.95
N LYS A 38 2.62 31.18 -20.28
CA LYS A 38 3.13 32.18 -21.22
C LYS A 38 2.52 33.56 -20.97
N SER A 39 1.22 33.64 -20.67
CA SER A 39 0.56 34.93 -20.35
C SER A 39 1.13 35.61 -19.11
N LEU A 40 1.74 34.85 -18.20
CA LEU A 40 2.36 35.31 -16.96
C LEU A 40 3.89 35.43 -17.04
N ARG A 41 4.47 35.31 -18.24
CA ARG A 41 5.92 35.34 -18.49
C ARG A 41 6.67 34.21 -17.79
N LEU A 42 6.07 33.02 -17.77
CA LEU A 42 6.79 31.75 -17.65
C LEU A 42 7.10 31.34 -19.09
N ASP A 43 8.23 31.85 -19.59
CA ASP A 43 8.52 31.84 -21.04
C ASP A 43 9.00 30.46 -21.52
N ASP A 44 9.62 29.69 -20.62
CA ASP A 44 10.09 28.33 -20.87
C ASP A 44 9.14 27.28 -20.28
N GLU A 45 8.91 26.17 -21.01
CA GLU A 45 8.09 25.05 -20.49
C GLU A 45 8.67 24.45 -19.21
N SER A 46 10.00 24.47 -19.05
CA SER A 46 10.66 24.03 -17.81
C SER A 46 10.24 24.87 -16.60
N ASP A 47 10.08 26.18 -16.77
CA ASP A 47 9.63 27.06 -15.68
C ASP A 47 8.19 26.74 -15.27
N ILE A 48 7.36 26.35 -16.24
CA ILE A 48 5.98 25.92 -16.01
C ILE A 48 5.96 24.58 -15.28
N ASP A 49 6.77 23.61 -15.71
CA ASP A 49 6.88 22.30 -15.05
C ASP A 49 7.40 22.44 -13.61
N GLU A 50 8.40 23.28 -13.36
CA GLU A 50 8.89 23.59 -12.01
C GLU A 50 7.80 24.25 -11.15
N ALA A 51 7.02 25.17 -11.72
CA ALA A 51 5.90 25.81 -11.05
C ALA A 51 4.81 24.80 -10.66
N LEU A 52 4.41 23.93 -11.59
CA LEU A 52 3.43 22.88 -11.36
C LEU A 52 3.91 21.89 -10.31
N GLN A 53 5.17 21.47 -10.40
CA GLN A 53 5.79 20.57 -9.43
C GLN A 53 5.83 21.21 -8.03
N TYR A 54 6.12 22.50 -7.94
CA TYR A 54 6.07 23.23 -6.67
C TYR A 54 4.65 23.20 -6.08
N LEU A 55 3.64 23.58 -6.87
CA LEU A 55 2.24 23.60 -6.44
C LEU A 55 1.73 22.21 -6.04
N HIS A 56 2.19 21.16 -6.72
CA HIS A 56 1.94 19.78 -6.36
C HIS A 56 2.57 19.40 -5.01
N ASN A 57 3.83 19.77 -4.79
CA ASN A 57 4.55 19.46 -3.56
C ASN A 57 3.91 20.09 -2.30
N VAL A 58 3.25 21.24 -2.46
CA VAL A 58 2.47 21.91 -1.40
C VAL A 58 0.98 21.55 -1.43
N THR A 59 0.58 20.57 -2.24
CA THR A 59 -0.79 20.01 -2.35
C THR A 59 -1.89 21.02 -2.70
N ILE A 60 -1.54 22.05 -3.45
CA ILE A 60 -2.51 23.01 -4.00
C ILE A 60 -3.16 22.42 -5.26
N ILE A 61 -2.37 21.76 -6.10
CA ILE A 61 -2.82 21.03 -7.30
C ILE A 61 -2.27 19.61 -7.26
N LEU A 62 -2.70 18.77 -8.19
CA LEU A 62 -2.06 17.48 -8.45
C LEU A 62 -1.52 17.42 -9.87
N TYR A 63 -0.21 17.20 -9.97
CA TYR A 63 0.52 17.11 -11.23
C TYR A 63 1.29 15.79 -11.28
N TYR A 64 0.81 14.86 -12.09
CA TYR A 64 1.38 13.52 -12.26
C TYR A 64 1.83 13.31 -13.71
N HIS A 65 2.79 14.12 -14.16
CA HIS A 65 3.23 14.15 -15.56
C HIS A 65 3.63 12.78 -16.11
N ASP A 66 4.30 11.96 -15.28
CA ASP A 66 4.81 10.65 -15.68
C ASP A 66 3.70 9.65 -16.05
N VAL A 67 2.46 9.88 -15.59
CA VAL A 67 1.33 8.97 -15.77
C VAL A 67 0.19 9.59 -16.55
N LEU A 68 -0.08 10.86 -16.31
CA LEU A 68 -1.10 11.65 -16.99
C LEU A 68 -0.47 12.95 -17.53
N PRO A 69 0.35 12.88 -18.61
CA PRO A 69 1.16 14.01 -19.07
C PRO A 69 0.35 15.21 -19.54
N ASN A 70 -0.90 14.98 -19.95
CA ASN A 70 -1.79 15.98 -20.50
C ASN A 70 -2.82 16.50 -19.50
N ILE A 71 -2.87 15.99 -18.26
CA ILE A 71 -3.92 16.34 -17.30
C ILE A 71 -3.28 16.90 -16.03
N ILE A 72 -3.68 18.11 -15.67
CA ILE A 72 -3.27 18.78 -14.43
C ILE A 72 -4.53 19.00 -13.59
N PHE A 73 -4.64 18.32 -12.45
CA PHE A 73 -5.78 18.53 -11.54
C PHE A 73 -5.55 19.79 -10.72
N VAL A 74 -6.28 20.86 -11.05
CA VAL A 74 -6.23 22.10 -10.28
C VAL A 74 -7.11 22.03 -9.03
N ASP A 75 -8.01 21.06 -8.99
CA ASP A 75 -8.87 20.73 -7.87
C ASP A 75 -8.82 19.20 -7.63
N PRO A 76 -8.33 18.74 -6.47
CA PRO A 76 -8.25 17.31 -6.14
C PRO A 76 -9.60 16.68 -5.76
N GLU A 77 -10.66 17.48 -5.54
CA GLU A 77 -11.97 17.03 -5.07
C GLU A 77 -12.55 15.84 -5.86
N PRO A 78 -12.54 15.79 -7.21
CA PRO A 78 -13.13 14.67 -7.95
C PRO A 78 -12.46 13.32 -7.68
N ILE A 79 -11.15 13.31 -7.42
CA ILE A 79 -10.43 12.06 -7.08
C ILE A 79 -10.93 11.56 -5.72
N LEU A 80 -11.07 12.47 -4.76
CA LEU A 80 -11.61 12.16 -3.43
C LEU A 80 -13.08 11.74 -3.51
N ASP A 81 -13.86 12.35 -4.40
CA ASP A 81 -15.26 12.01 -4.63
C ASP A 81 -15.38 10.57 -5.17
N VAL A 82 -14.56 10.17 -6.15
CA VAL A 82 -14.54 8.78 -6.65
C VAL A 82 -14.24 7.79 -5.53
N LEU A 83 -13.21 8.05 -4.73
CA LEU A 83 -12.78 7.17 -3.65
C LEU A 83 -13.83 7.09 -2.54
N SER A 84 -14.41 8.23 -2.16
CA SER A 84 -15.49 8.31 -1.17
C SER A 84 -16.74 7.56 -1.64
N LEU A 85 -17.06 7.63 -2.94
CA LEU A 85 -18.23 6.95 -3.51
C LEU A 85 -18.00 5.44 -3.64
N LEU A 86 -16.78 4.99 -3.95
CA LEU A 86 -16.43 3.56 -3.88
C LEU A 86 -16.65 3.01 -2.47
N ILE A 87 -16.18 3.71 -1.44
CA ILE A 87 -16.42 3.34 -0.04
C ILE A 87 -17.93 3.40 0.27
N ALA A 88 -18.63 4.47 -0.11
CA ALA A 88 -20.04 4.64 0.19
C ALA A 88 -20.93 3.53 -0.39
N ILE A 89 -20.57 2.94 -1.54
CA ILE A 89 -21.29 1.79 -2.13
C ILE A 89 -21.33 0.61 -1.17
N THR A 90 -20.32 0.40 -0.33
CA THR A 90 -20.28 -0.74 0.60
C THR A 90 -21.18 -0.53 1.82
N TYR A 91 -21.36 0.72 2.27
CA TYR A 91 -22.10 1.08 3.49
C TYR A 91 -23.55 1.52 3.28
N VAL A 92 -23.87 2.25 2.20
CA VAL A 92 -25.19 2.87 2.03
C VAL A 92 -26.28 1.82 1.80
N GLU A 93 -27.46 1.99 2.39
CA GLU A 93 -28.59 1.08 2.20
C GLU A 93 -28.92 0.85 0.71
N GLN A 94 -29.33 -0.37 0.36
CA GLN A 94 -29.62 -0.76 -1.02
C GLN A 94 -30.60 0.20 -1.71
N SER A 95 -31.61 0.69 -0.99
CA SER A 95 -32.62 1.62 -1.49
C SER A 95 -32.05 2.99 -1.88
N LYS A 96 -30.90 3.39 -1.31
CA LYS A 96 -30.24 4.69 -1.51
C LYS A 96 -29.05 4.64 -2.48
N LEU A 97 -28.63 3.46 -2.93
CA LEU A 97 -27.52 3.32 -3.89
C LEU A 97 -27.70 4.14 -5.17
N HIS A 98 -28.95 4.23 -5.67
CA HIS A 98 -29.26 4.98 -6.88
C HIS A 98 -28.90 6.48 -6.79
N LEU A 99 -28.70 7.01 -5.59
CA LEU A 99 -28.20 8.37 -5.36
C LEU A 99 -26.71 8.49 -5.69
N ILE A 100 -25.94 7.41 -5.47
CA ILE A 100 -24.48 7.31 -5.68
C ILE A 100 -24.17 6.88 -7.12
N ALA A 101 -24.67 5.73 -7.55
CA ALA A 101 -24.44 5.16 -8.86
C ALA A 101 -25.46 4.05 -9.16
N LYS A 102 -25.67 3.75 -10.44
CA LYS A 102 -26.53 2.62 -10.86
C LYS A 102 -25.74 1.31 -10.76
N VAL A 103 -25.52 0.85 -9.54
CA VAL A 103 -24.71 -0.34 -9.21
C VAL A 103 -25.62 -1.57 -9.09
N SER A 104 -25.23 -2.68 -9.71
CA SER A 104 -25.90 -3.97 -9.52
C SER A 104 -25.56 -4.60 -8.15
N ASN A 105 -26.38 -5.54 -7.68
CA ASN A 105 -26.09 -6.25 -6.43
C ASN A 105 -24.77 -7.04 -6.51
N SER A 106 -24.46 -7.64 -7.66
CA SER A 106 -23.21 -8.38 -7.86
C SER A 106 -21.99 -7.47 -7.78
N GLU A 107 -22.00 -6.30 -8.42
CA GLU A 107 -20.90 -5.32 -8.32
C GLU A 107 -20.70 -4.84 -6.90
N ARG A 108 -21.80 -4.56 -6.18
CA ARG A 108 -21.74 -4.15 -4.78
C ARG A 108 -21.12 -5.23 -3.90
N LEU A 109 -21.62 -6.47 -3.99
CA LEU A 109 -21.11 -7.57 -3.17
C LEU A 109 -19.65 -7.86 -3.50
N ARG A 110 -19.26 -7.78 -4.78
CA ARG A 110 -17.86 -7.96 -5.19
C ARG A 110 -16.94 -6.89 -4.60
N LEU A 111 -17.36 -5.63 -4.59
CA LEU A 111 -16.60 -4.56 -3.94
C LEU A 111 -16.59 -4.70 -2.41
N LYS A 112 -17.74 -5.02 -1.80
CA LYS A 112 -17.87 -5.10 -0.34
C LYS A 112 -17.15 -6.31 0.26
N ASP A 113 -17.35 -7.48 -0.32
CA ASP A 113 -16.90 -8.75 0.26
C ASP A 113 -15.52 -9.15 -0.27
N CYS A 114 -15.16 -8.69 -1.48
CA CYS A 114 -13.87 -8.99 -2.09
C CYS A 114 -12.94 -7.78 -2.27
N GLY A 115 -13.44 -6.55 -2.08
CA GLY A 115 -12.64 -5.36 -2.41
C GLY A 115 -12.41 -5.22 -3.91
N LEU A 116 -13.13 -5.96 -4.76
CA LEU A 116 -12.89 -6.03 -6.20
C LEU A 116 -13.92 -5.22 -6.97
N PHE A 117 -13.48 -4.47 -7.97
CA PHE A 117 -14.35 -3.76 -8.90
C PHE A 117 -13.77 -3.72 -10.30
N GLU A 118 -14.61 -3.40 -11.28
CA GLU A 118 -14.24 -3.23 -12.68
C GLU A 118 -14.31 -1.74 -13.06
N GLU A 119 -13.62 -1.36 -14.13
CA GLU A 119 -13.62 0.03 -14.63
C GLU A 119 -15.05 0.57 -14.89
N ASP A 120 -15.99 -0.30 -15.28
CA ASP A 120 -17.40 0.08 -15.50
C ASP A 120 -18.06 0.69 -14.25
N LEU A 121 -17.65 0.27 -13.05
CA LEU A 121 -18.13 0.85 -11.81
C LEU A 121 -17.69 2.32 -11.68
N LEU A 122 -16.44 2.64 -12.04
CA LEU A 122 -15.98 4.02 -12.09
C LEU A 122 -16.76 4.81 -13.11
N LYS A 123 -16.98 4.26 -14.32
CA LYS A 123 -17.80 4.93 -15.36
C LYS A 123 -19.17 5.31 -14.82
N LYS A 124 -19.85 4.42 -14.09
CA LYS A 124 -21.16 4.70 -13.45
C LYS A 124 -21.07 5.82 -12.42
N ILE A 125 -20.05 5.83 -11.57
CA ILE A 125 -19.80 6.89 -10.58
C ILE A 125 -19.56 8.22 -11.29
N GLY A 126 -18.64 8.24 -12.25
CA GLY A 126 -18.24 9.44 -12.98
C GLY A 126 -19.35 10.02 -13.84
N GLN A 127 -20.20 9.20 -14.47
CA GLN A 127 -21.39 9.67 -15.19
C GLN A 127 -22.39 10.37 -14.26
N ARG A 128 -22.59 9.84 -13.05
CA ARG A 128 -23.53 10.42 -12.08
C ARG A 128 -23.04 11.76 -11.56
N LYS A 129 -21.74 11.87 -11.31
CA LYS A 129 -21.09 13.06 -10.74
C LYS A 129 -20.53 14.02 -11.77
N LYS A 130 -20.58 13.67 -13.06
CA LYS A 130 -19.98 14.43 -14.18
C LYS A 130 -18.48 14.68 -13.97
N ILE A 131 -17.78 13.64 -13.49
CA ILE A 131 -16.33 13.69 -13.25
C ILE A 131 -15.55 13.44 -14.54
N PHE A 132 -16.09 12.60 -15.42
CA PHE A 132 -15.42 12.19 -16.65
C PHE A 132 -16.00 12.91 -17.88
N ASP A 133 -15.10 13.23 -18.80
CA ASP A 133 -15.40 13.81 -20.11
C ASP A 133 -14.46 13.22 -21.18
N GLN A 134 -14.33 13.90 -22.32
CA GLN A 134 -13.50 13.46 -23.45
C GLN A 134 -11.98 13.52 -23.15
N ASP A 135 -11.57 14.40 -22.23
CA ASP A 135 -10.16 14.66 -21.91
C ASP A 135 -9.75 13.87 -20.66
N PHE A 136 -10.69 13.64 -19.73
CA PHE A 136 -10.50 12.81 -18.54
C PHE A 136 -11.50 11.65 -18.45
N GLU A 137 -11.08 10.47 -18.91
CA GLU A 137 -11.86 9.24 -18.84
C GLU A 137 -11.59 8.40 -17.57
N SER A 138 -12.45 7.40 -17.31
CA SER A 138 -12.25 6.42 -16.22
C SER A 138 -10.92 5.67 -16.29
N SER A 139 -10.40 5.45 -17.50
CA SER A 139 -9.12 4.77 -17.72
C SER A 139 -7.95 5.60 -17.19
N HIS A 140 -8.03 6.93 -17.29
CA HIS A 140 -7.08 7.87 -16.68
C HIS A 140 -7.16 7.80 -15.15
N MET A 141 -8.36 7.69 -14.57
CA MET A 141 -8.53 7.50 -13.13
C MET A 141 -7.89 6.19 -12.66
N ILE A 142 -8.09 5.08 -13.36
CA ILE A 142 -7.42 3.81 -13.04
C ILE A 142 -5.90 3.95 -13.05
N LYS A 143 -5.33 4.55 -14.12
CA LYS A 143 -3.88 4.79 -14.22
C LYS A 143 -3.37 5.59 -13.02
N LEU A 144 -4.08 6.64 -12.64
CA LEU A 144 -3.73 7.46 -11.48
C LEU A 144 -3.79 6.67 -10.17
N LEU A 145 -4.89 5.96 -9.91
CA LEU A 145 -5.05 5.20 -8.66
C LEU A 145 -4.02 4.08 -8.51
N LYS A 146 -3.62 3.44 -9.62
CA LYS A 146 -2.50 2.48 -9.64
C LYS A 146 -1.17 3.15 -9.33
N HIS A 147 -0.88 4.30 -9.96
CA HIS A 147 0.35 5.05 -9.67
C HIS A 147 0.46 5.51 -8.22
N LEU A 148 -0.69 5.79 -7.59
CA LEU A 148 -0.77 6.14 -6.16
C LEU A 148 -0.79 4.92 -5.24
N HIS A 149 -0.69 3.70 -5.77
CA HIS A 149 -0.78 2.44 -5.04
C HIS A 149 -2.03 2.36 -4.15
N ILE A 150 -3.14 2.94 -4.62
CA ILE A 150 -4.45 2.88 -3.95
C ILE A 150 -5.18 1.60 -4.36
N ILE A 151 -4.98 1.17 -5.60
CA ILE A 151 -5.56 -0.05 -6.16
C ILE A 151 -4.49 -0.94 -6.78
N ALA A 152 -4.68 -2.25 -6.71
CA ALA A 152 -3.89 -3.24 -7.46
C ALA A 152 -4.72 -3.79 -8.63
N GLU A 153 -4.07 -4.09 -9.75
CA GLU A 153 -4.71 -4.84 -10.83
C GLU A 153 -4.66 -6.34 -10.51
N VAL A 154 -5.79 -7.03 -10.64
CA VAL A 154 -5.92 -8.45 -10.33
C VAL A 154 -6.34 -9.15 -11.61
N LYS A 155 -5.47 -10.02 -12.12
CA LYS A 155 -5.78 -10.85 -13.29
C LYS A 155 -6.52 -12.08 -12.83
N ASN A 156 -7.73 -12.30 -13.35
CA ASN A 156 -8.45 -13.54 -13.09
C ASN A 156 -7.72 -14.71 -13.79
N LYS A 157 -6.88 -15.44 -13.04
CA LYS A 157 -6.18 -16.63 -13.55
C LYS A 157 -7.11 -17.84 -13.82
N LYS A 158 -8.43 -17.71 -13.72
CA LYS A 158 -9.40 -18.80 -13.87
C LYS A 158 -10.43 -18.56 -15.00
N GLU A 159 -10.04 -18.96 -16.20
CA GLU A 159 -10.83 -19.88 -17.02
C GLU A 159 -9.86 -20.96 -17.53
N LYS A 160 -9.29 -21.74 -16.61
CA LYS A 160 -8.65 -23.01 -16.97
C LYS A 160 -9.49 -24.13 -16.37
N GLU A 161 -10.36 -24.62 -17.24
CA GLU A 161 -10.81 -26.02 -17.33
C GLU A 161 -11.25 -26.67 -16.01
N ASP A 162 -12.54 -26.52 -15.69
CA ASP A 162 -13.30 -27.59 -15.07
C ASP A 162 -14.56 -27.86 -15.93
N ASP A 163 -14.65 -29.12 -16.38
CA ASP A 163 -15.80 -29.86 -16.89
C ASP A 163 -16.42 -29.59 -18.29
N HIS A 164 -16.08 -30.54 -19.19
CA HIS A 164 -16.92 -31.24 -20.15
C HIS A 164 -18.22 -30.58 -20.70
N HIS A 165 -18.23 -30.42 -22.03
CA HIS A 165 -19.39 -30.20 -22.89
C HIS A 165 -20.22 -28.95 -22.62
N HIS A 166 -19.82 -27.81 -23.21
CA HIS A 166 -20.81 -26.88 -23.74
C HIS A 166 -20.33 -26.15 -25.00
N ILE A 167 -21.29 -25.97 -25.90
CA ILE A 167 -21.21 -25.41 -27.24
C ILE A 167 -20.46 -24.06 -27.26
N VAL A 168 -19.43 -24.00 -28.12
CA VAL A 168 -18.73 -22.76 -28.48
C VAL A 168 -19.73 -21.79 -29.10
N THR A 169 -20.05 -20.72 -28.40
CA THR A 169 -20.55 -19.49 -29.01
C THR A 169 -19.39 -18.51 -29.05
N ASP A 170 -18.98 -18.13 -30.26
CA ASP A 170 -17.94 -17.14 -30.58
C ASP A 170 -18.27 -15.75 -29.99
N THR A 171 -18.09 -15.60 -28.68
CA THR A 171 -18.02 -14.30 -28.03
C THR A 171 -16.64 -14.25 -27.41
N GLU A 172 -15.78 -13.38 -27.95
CA GLU A 172 -14.44 -13.12 -27.48
C GLU A 172 -14.43 -13.04 -25.94
N ASN A 173 -13.85 -14.04 -25.26
CA ASN A 173 -13.56 -13.98 -23.83
C ASN A 173 -12.49 -12.91 -23.61
N LYS A 174 -12.90 -11.64 -23.63
CA LYS A 174 -12.08 -10.54 -23.14
C LYS A 174 -11.85 -10.81 -21.67
N GLU A 175 -10.61 -11.13 -21.34
CA GLU A 175 -10.13 -11.24 -19.98
C GLU A 175 -10.63 -10.04 -19.17
N LYS A 176 -11.47 -10.32 -18.18
CA LYS A 176 -12.14 -9.28 -17.42
C LYS A 176 -11.17 -8.79 -16.36
N ILE A 177 -10.57 -7.63 -16.61
CA ILE A 177 -9.63 -6.98 -15.69
C ILE A 177 -10.39 -6.45 -14.49
N GLU A 178 -9.95 -6.84 -13.31
CA GLU A 178 -10.47 -6.33 -12.04
C GLU A 178 -9.41 -5.55 -11.29
N TYR A 179 -9.87 -4.68 -10.41
CA TYR A 179 -9.04 -3.86 -9.55
C TYR A 179 -9.41 -4.11 -8.10
N PHE A 180 -8.40 -4.32 -7.28
CA PHE A 180 -8.53 -4.46 -5.84
C PHE A 180 -8.38 -3.13 -5.14
N PHE A 181 -9.37 -2.77 -4.33
CA PHE A 181 -9.39 -1.60 -3.48
C PHE A 181 -9.55 -2.03 -2.01
N PRO A 182 -8.45 -2.10 -1.24
CA PRO A 182 -8.47 -2.65 0.11
C PRO A 182 -9.36 -1.85 1.08
N CYS A 183 -9.50 -0.54 0.87
CA CYS A 183 -10.29 0.33 1.76
C CYS A 183 -11.81 0.11 1.66
N ALA A 184 -12.29 -0.69 0.70
CA ALA A 184 -13.70 -1.07 0.62
C ALA A 184 -14.07 -2.23 1.55
N LEU A 185 -13.07 -2.99 2.01
CA LEU A 185 -13.27 -4.19 2.82
C LEU A 185 -13.74 -3.85 4.25
N PRO A 186 -14.55 -4.72 4.87
CA PRO A 186 -14.86 -4.62 6.29
C PRO A 186 -13.65 -4.98 7.15
N SER A 187 -13.66 -4.55 8.41
CA SER A 187 -12.76 -5.10 9.44
C SER A 187 -13.16 -6.53 9.79
N TYR A 188 -12.19 -7.30 10.27
CA TYR A 188 -12.42 -8.69 10.67
C TYR A 188 -12.49 -8.86 12.17
N ASP A 189 -13.52 -9.56 12.65
CA ASP A 189 -13.75 -9.70 14.10
C ASP A 189 -13.12 -10.98 14.71
N GLU A 190 -12.85 -12.04 13.94
CA GLU A 190 -12.51 -13.36 14.48
C GLU A 190 -11.35 -14.09 13.81
N LEU A 191 -10.12 -13.79 14.20
CA LEU A 191 -8.92 -14.44 13.65
C LEU A 191 -8.73 -15.88 14.19
N LYS A 192 -8.45 -16.84 13.29
CA LYS A 192 -8.07 -18.22 13.65
C LYS A 192 -6.84 -18.22 14.57
N ALA A 193 -6.65 -19.26 15.37
CA ALA A 193 -5.46 -19.38 16.21
C ALA A 193 -4.18 -19.49 15.36
N PRO A 194 -3.05 -18.91 15.80
CA PRO A 194 -1.76 -19.05 15.11
C PRO A 194 -1.22 -20.49 15.20
N SER A 195 -0.34 -20.86 14.27
CA SER A 195 0.41 -22.13 14.33
C SER A 195 1.30 -22.19 15.57
N THR A 196 1.44 -23.39 16.14
CA THR A 196 2.45 -23.67 17.16
C THR A 196 3.77 -24.15 16.56
N GLU A 197 3.75 -24.63 15.31
CA GLU A 197 4.94 -25.17 14.62
C GLU A 197 5.87 -24.08 14.10
N ILE A 198 5.29 -22.98 13.61
CA ILE A 198 5.96 -21.75 13.18
C ILE A 198 5.32 -20.61 13.95
N GLN A 199 6.11 -19.97 14.79
CA GLN A 199 5.62 -18.90 15.65
C GLN A 199 5.46 -17.63 14.81
N PRO A 200 4.35 -16.88 14.96
CA PRO A 200 4.11 -15.68 14.17
C PRO A 200 5.24 -14.66 14.31
N LEU A 201 5.67 -14.10 13.18
CA LEU A 201 6.63 -13.01 13.16
C LEU A 201 5.89 -11.68 13.31
N LEU A 202 6.33 -10.85 14.24
CA LEU A 202 5.76 -9.53 14.46
C LEU A 202 6.67 -8.47 13.86
N ILE A 203 6.11 -7.51 13.14
CA ILE A 203 6.80 -6.38 12.56
C ILE A 203 6.24 -5.10 13.19
N ALA A 204 7.13 -4.30 13.76
CA ALA A 204 6.74 -3.07 14.45
C ALA A 204 7.77 -1.95 14.22
N TRP A 205 7.52 -0.77 14.81
CA TRP A 205 8.39 0.40 14.68
C TRP A 205 8.90 0.86 16.04
N GLU A 206 10.21 1.03 16.16
CA GLU A 206 10.87 1.64 17.32
C GLU A 206 11.11 3.13 17.04
N ILE A 207 10.70 3.98 17.99
CA ILE A 207 10.89 5.43 17.94
C ILE A 207 12.18 5.78 18.69
N ASN A 208 13.20 6.24 17.96
CA ASN A 208 14.42 6.77 18.56
C ASN A 208 14.19 8.20 19.07
N LYS A 209 13.83 8.35 20.36
CA LYS A 209 13.86 9.66 21.02
C LYS A 209 15.31 9.98 21.42
N SER A 210 15.87 11.03 20.83
CA SER A 210 17.22 11.51 21.15
C SER A 210 17.39 11.69 22.66
N GLY A 211 18.27 10.89 23.28
CA GLY A 211 18.76 11.10 24.64
C GLY A 211 18.03 10.37 25.79
N THR A 212 16.94 9.63 25.55
CA THR A 212 16.34 8.76 26.58
C THR A 212 16.04 7.38 26.01
N ILE A 213 16.54 6.34 26.70
CA ILE A 213 16.32 4.91 26.41
C ILE A 213 14.88 4.54 26.77
N ARG A 214 13.91 5.20 26.17
CA ARG A 214 12.49 4.89 26.31
C ARG A 214 11.90 4.75 24.92
N THR A 215 12.00 3.51 24.43
CA THR A 215 11.23 2.96 23.32
C THR A 215 9.75 2.94 23.74
N GLU A 216 9.05 4.04 23.50
CA GLU A 216 7.64 4.15 23.85
C GLU A 216 6.83 4.38 22.58
N SER A 217 5.97 3.40 22.28
CA SER A 217 4.92 3.35 21.26
C SER A 217 5.28 2.67 19.92
N LEU A 218 4.62 1.53 19.71
CA LEU A 218 4.52 0.77 18.46
C LEU A 218 3.17 1.16 17.85
N ALA A 219 3.16 2.07 16.88
CA ALA A 219 1.94 2.36 16.13
C ALA A 219 2.27 2.22 14.65
N ILE A 220 1.47 1.44 13.94
CA ILE A 220 1.61 1.31 12.50
C ILE A 220 1.17 2.64 11.86
N PRO A 221 1.99 3.25 10.99
CA PRO A 221 1.56 4.41 10.22
C PRO A 221 0.23 4.14 9.50
N GLN A 222 -0.70 5.09 9.61
CA GLN A 222 -2.02 4.96 8.98
C GLN A 222 -1.87 4.78 7.46
N GLY A 223 -2.61 3.82 6.90
CA GLY A 223 -2.54 3.46 5.49
C GLY A 223 -1.39 2.53 5.09
N LEU A 224 -0.43 2.25 5.99
CA LEU A 224 0.70 1.37 5.67
C LEU A 224 0.25 -0.05 5.33
N PHE A 225 -0.65 -0.63 6.12
CA PHE A 225 -1.12 -1.99 5.91
C PHE A 225 -1.79 -2.20 4.54
N PRO A 226 -2.85 -1.45 4.16
CA PRO A 226 -3.47 -1.62 2.84
C PRO A 226 -2.51 -1.36 1.69
N LEU A 227 -1.59 -0.40 1.84
CA LEU A 227 -0.54 -0.13 0.85
C LEU A 227 0.45 -1.30 0.73
N THR A 228 0.81 -1.95 1.84
CA THR A 228 1.65 -3.16 1.84
C THR A 228 0.96 -4.30 1.08
N ILE A 229 -0.35 -4.45 1.24
CA ILE A 229 -1.11 -5.45 0.47
C ILE A 229 -1.11 -5.12 -1.02
N VAL A 230 -1.29 -3.85 -1.41
CA VAL A 230 -1.21 -3.43 -2.82
C VAL A 230 0.17 -3.75 -3.41
N HIS A 231 1.26 -3.35 -2.72
CA HIS A 231 2.64 -3.67 -3.15
C HIS A 231 2.90 -5.17 -3.30
N LEU A 232 2.32 -6.00 -2.43
CA LEU A 232 2.44 -7.45 -2.56
C LEU A 232 1.72 -7.96 -3.80
N LEU A 233 0.48 -7.52 -4.04
CA LEU A 233 -0.34 -7.94 -5.19
C LEU A 233 0.14 -7.40 -6.54
N GLU A 234 0.97 -6.35 -6.55
CA GLU A 234 1.63 -5.87 -7.77
C GLU A 234 2.71 -6.83 -8.29
N ARG A 235 3.12 -7.81 -7.47
CA ARG A 235 4.06 -8.84 -7.88
C ARG A 235 3.35 -9.99 -8.58
N GLU A 236 4.00 -10.58 -9.60
CA GLU A 236 3.43 -11.68 -10.38
C GLU A 236 3.32 -13.00 -9.62
N ASP A 237 4.18 -13.18 -8.60
CA ASP A 237 4.27 -14.38 -7.75
C ASP A 237 3.33 -14.34 -6.53
N VAL A 238 2.51 -13.30 -6.37
CA VAL A 238 1.59 -13.16 -5.25
C VAL A 238 0.16 -12.99 -5.76
N ASP A 239 -0.76 -13.75 -5.20
CA ASP A 239 -2.18 -13.67 -5.51
C ASP A 239 -3.03 -13.81 -4.24
N PHE A 240 -4.33 -13.60 -4.33
CA PHE A 240 -5.22 -13.87 -3.21
C PHE A 240 -5.36 -15.36 -2.94
N ASN A 241 -5.43 -15.72 -1.66
CA ASN A 241 -6.02 -16.98 -1.28
C ASN A 241 -7.53 -16.80 -1.05
N GLU A 242 -8.36 -17.40 -1.91
CA GLU A 242 -9.83 -17.33 -1.85
C GLU A 242 -10.44 -17.97 -0.59
N ARG A 243 -9.69 -18.76 0.18
CA ARG A 243 -10.23 -19.59 1.27
C ARG A 243 -10.11 -18.99 2.68
N PHE A 244 -9.52 -17.80 2.82
CA PHE A 244 -9.18 -17.23 4.12
C PHE A 244 -9.54 -15.74 4.23
N TYR A 245 -8.68 -14.94 4.88
CA TYR A 245 -8.98 -13.55 5.24
C TYR A 245 -8.92 -12.65 4.01
N ARG A 246 -9.95 -11.83 3.85
CA ARG A 246 -10.01 -10.75 2.87
C ARG A 246 -10.71 -9.57 3.52
N CYS A 247 -9.98 -8.90 4.40
CA CYS A 247 -10.50 -7.87 5.28
C CYS A 247 -9.53 -6.68 5.33
N LEU A 248 -10.02 -5.54 5.80
CA LEU A 248 -9.27 -4.28 5.87
C LEU A 248 -8.00 -4.39 6.74
N ASP A 249 -8.01 -5.28 7.73
CA ASP A 249 -6.99 -5.48 8.74
C ASP A 249 -6.39 -6.90 8.74
N ALA A 250 -6.83 -7.78 7.84
CA ALA A 250 -6.29 -9.12 7.71
C ALA A 250 -6.40 -9.61 6.27
N MET A 251 -5.28 -10.05 5.70
CA MET A 251 -5.20 -10.52 4.32
C MET A 251 -4.51 -11.87 4.25
N SER A 252 -5.07 -12.77 3.45
CA SER A 252 -4.47 -14.05 3.11
C SER A 252 -4.03 -14.05 1.66
N LEU A 253 -2.74 -14.26 1.45
CA LEU A 253 -2.11 -14.25 0.14
C LEU A 253 -1.49 -15.61 -0.15
N CYS A 254 -1.60 -16.03 -1.40
CA CYS A 254 -0.87 -17.17 -1.94
C CYS A 254 0.41 -16.65 -2.60
N VAL A 255 1.53 -17.31 -2.33
CA VAL A 255 2.84 -16.97 -2.90
C VAL A 255 3.32 -18.16 -3.72
N ASN A 256 3.78 -17.89 -4.94
CA ASN A 256 4.22 -18.86 -5.95
C ASN A 256 3.18 -19.95 -6.29
N ASP A 257 1.89 -19.69 -6.06
CA ASP A 257 0.81 -20.71 -6.12
C ASP A 257 1.05 -21.95 -5.22
N GLU A 258 2.02 -21.88 -4.30
CA GLU A 258 2.49 -23.01 -3.49
C GLU A 258 2.03 -22.92 -2.04
N TYR A 259 2.18 -21.74 -1.42
CA TYR A 259 2.01 -21.61 0.03
C TYR A 259 1.24 -20.35 0.42
N THR A 260 0.66 -20.37 1.62
CA THR A 260 -0.27 -19.32 2.08
C THR A 260 0.27 -18.56 3.27
N ILE A 261 0.30 -17.24 3.14
CA ILE A 261 0.68 -16.33 4.22
C ILE A 261 -0.54 -15.55 4.69
N ASN A 262 -0.67 -15.36 6.00
CA ASN A 262 -1.65 -14.44 6.56
C ASN A 262 -0.92 -13.23 7.15
N ILE A 263 -1.30 -12.04 6.72
CA ILE A 263 -0.75 -10.77 7.16
C ILE A 263 -1.86 -10.02 7.89
N ILE A 264 -1.65 -9.70 9.16
CA ILE A 264 -2.68 -9.18 10.05
C ILE A 264 -2.19 -7.87 10.67
N ASN A 265 -3.00 -6.82 10.56
CA ASN A 265 -2.82 -5.56 11.26
C ASN A 265 -3.37 -5.66 12.68
N ARG A 266 -2.50 -5.67 13.68
CA ARG A 266 -2.88 -5.67 15.12
C ARG A 266 -2.88 -4.26 15.73
N CYS A 267 -2.92 -3.22 14.90
CA CYS A 267 -2.80 -1.79 15.23
C CYS A 267 -1.43 -1.37 15.80
N THR A 268 -0.87 -2.18 16.70
CA THR A 268 0.44 -2.00 17.32
C THR A 268 1.57 -2.61 16.51
N HIS A 269 1.29 -3.66 15.74
CA HIS A 269 2.25 -4.38 14.93
C HIS A 269 1.55 -5.12 13.80
N ILE A 270 2.30 -5.46 12.76
CA ILE A 270 1.87 -6.35 11.70
C ILE A 270 2.30 -7.77 12.11
N GLU A 271 1.37 -8.70 12.15
CA GLU A 271 1.60 -10.10 12.48
C GLU A 271 1.58 -10.93 11.19
N ILE A 272 2.66 -11.67 10.92
CA ILE A 272 2.75 -12.62 9.81
C ILE A 272 2.58 -14.02 10.38
N ARG A 273 1.61 -14.77 9.85
CA ARG A 273 1.39 -16.18 10.17
C ARG A 273 1.62 -17.03 8.96
N PHE A 274 2.35 -18.11 9.18
CA PHE A 274 2.72 -19.06 8.15
C PHE A 274 2.57 -20.48 8.68
N TYR A 275 2.04 -21.37 7.83
CA TYR A 275 1.64 -22.73 8.23
C TYR A 275 2.32 -23.82 7.39
N ASP A 276 3.05 -23.45 6.34
CA ASP A 276 3.72 -24.40 5.44
C ASP A 276 5.18 -24.65 5.87
N GLU A 277 6.03 -25.11 4.95
CA GLU A 277 7.38 -25.58 5.30
C GLU A 277 8.32 -24.48 5.82
N LYS A 278 8.97 -24.72 6.96
CA LYS A 278 9.90 -23.80 7.64
C LYS A 278 11.01 -23.23 6.75
N LYS A 279 11.41 -23.95 5.70
CA LYS A 279 12.47 -23.51 4.77
C LYS A 279 12.11 -22.19 4.05
N TYR A 280 10.82 -21.88 3.91
CA TYR A 280 10.33 -20.67 3.25
C TYR A 280 10.17 -19.45 4.20
N CYS A 281 10.33 -19.62 5.51
CA CYS A 281 10.15 -18.53 6.48
C CYS A 281 11.02 -17.30 6.15
N SER A 282 12.31 -17.50 5.84
CA SER A 282 13.25 -16.41 5.52
C SER A 282 12.86 -15.66 4.24
N GLU A 283 12.38 -16.39 3.22
CA GLU A 283 11.89 -15.82 1.96
C GLU A 283 10.64 -14.97 2.18
N ILE A 284 9.65 -15.50 2.90
CA ILE A 284 8.42 -14.78 3.25
C ILE A 284 8.71 -13.53 4.08
N ARG A 285 9.64 -13.62 5.05
CA ARG A 285 10.07 -12.45 5.83
C ARG A 285 10.59 -11.36 4.91
N LYS A 286 11.50 -11.68 3.99
CA LYS A 286 12.09 -10.71 3.05
C LYS A 286 11.02 -10.12 2.13
N LEU A 287 10.14 -10.95 1.59
CA LEU A 287 9.01 -10.54 0.74
C LEU A 287 8.14 -9.47 1.43
N VAL A 288 7.68 -9.75 2.65
CA VAL A 288 6.82 -8.81 3.39
C VAL A 288 7.61 -7.60 3.89
N GLU A 289 8.87 -7.78 4.31
CA GLU A 289 9.76 -6.68 4.71
C GLU A 289 9.96 -5.66 3.58
N ASP A 290 10.21 -6.13 2.36
CA ASP A 290 10.42 -5.27 1.20
C ASP A 290 9.14 -4.51 0.82
N ALA A 291 7.98 -5.19 0.84
CA ALA A 291 6.69 -4.52 0.61
C ALA A 291 6.39 -3.44 1.67
N ILE A 292 6.71 -3.70 2.94
CA ILE A 292 6.56 -2.71 4.03
C ILE A 292 7.52 -1.54 3.84
N LYS A 293 8.78 -1.79 3.45
CA LYS A 293 9.75 -0.73 3.18
C LYS A 293 9.32 0.15 2.01
N ASN A 294 8.83 -0.43 0.92
CA ASN A 294 8.29 0.30 -0.21
C ASN A 294 7.10 1.16 0.22
N SER A 295 6.14 0.56 0.93
CA SER A 295 4.99 1.28 1.51
C SER A 295 5.43 2.44 2.42
N GLY A 296 6.46 2.21 3.25
CA GLY A 296 7.01 3.23 4.15
C GLY A 296 7.68 4.39 3.40
N ASN A 297 8.33 4.11 2.26
CA ASN A 297 8.92 5.13 1.40
C ASN A 297 7.84 6.00 0.74
N ASP A 298 6.78 5.39 0.23
CA ASP A 298 5.67 6.10 -0.43
C ASP A 298 4.91 6.99 0.57
N LEU A 299 4.65 6.48 1.78
CA LEU A 299 4.05 7.26 2.86
C LEU A 299 5.03 8.23 3.53
N LYS A 300 6.30 8.20 3.14
CA LYS A 300 7.38 9.03 3.71
C LYS A 300 7.47 8.91 5.23
N VAL A 301 7.32 7.70 5.73
CA VAL A 301 7.48 7.40 7.15
C VAL A 301 8.88 7.87 7.57
N SER A 302 8.95 8.71 8.60
CA SER A 302 10.20 9.35 9.01
C SER A 302 11.30 8.31 9.26
N LYS A 303 12.53 8.59 8.81
CA LYS A 303 13.73 7.79 9.14
C LYS A 303 14.01 7.68 10.65
N LYS A 304 13.32 8.46 11.48
CA LYS A 304 13.36 8.35 12.95
C LYS A 304 12.68 7.08 13.47
N TYR A 305 11.83 6.44 12.66
CA TYR A 305 11.21 5.17 12.96
C TYR A 305 12.04 4.05 12.35
N SER A 306 12.53 3.14 13.18
CA SER A 306 13.23 1.94 12.71
C SER A 306 12.26 0.75 12.71
N LEU A 307 12.14 0.09 11.56
CA LEU A 307 11.45 -1.19 11.45
C LEU A 307 12.18 -2.21 12.33
N VAL A 308 11.43 -2.95 13.14
CA VAL A 308 11.97 -4.01 14.00
C VAL A 308 11.14 -5.27 13.89
N PHE A 309 11.80 -6.41 14.02
CA PHE A 309 11.17 -7.71 14.12
C PHE A 309 11.04 -8.13 15.58
N ALA A 310 9.97 -8.83 15.92
CA ALA A 310 9.71 -9.29 17.27
C ALA A 310 8.88 -10.58 17.29
N PHE A 311 8.81 -11.18 18.48
CA PHE A 311 7.92 -12.29 18.81
C PHE A 311 7.14 -11.97 20.10
N LYS A 312 5.96 -12.56 20.29
CA LYS A 312 5.26 -12.55 21.58
C LYS A 312 6.14 -13.30 22.60
N CYS A 313 6.41 -12.73 23.78
CA CYS A 313 7.25 -13.43 24.76
C CYS A 313 6.44 -14.56 25.42
N PRO A 314 6.94 -15.81 25.40
CA PRO A 314 6.27 -16.95 26.02
C PRO A 314 6.06 -16.81 27.54
N GLN A 315 6.90 -16.00 28.20
CA GLN A 315 6.87 -15.82 29.66
C GLN A 315 5.96 -14.66 30.10
N ASN A 316 5.56 -13.77 29.19
CA ASN A 316 4.66 -12.67 29.48
C ASN A 316 3.93 -12.26 28.20
N GLU A 317 2.64 -12.55 28.16
CA GLU A 317 1.78 -12.29 27.00
C GLU A 317 1.64 -10.81 26.64
N GLN A 318 1.87 -9.91 27.59
CA GLN A 318 1.83 -8.46 27.38
C GLN A 318 3.19 -7.89 26.95
N SER A 319 4.21 -8.73 26.76
CA SER A 319 5.57 -8.34 26.38
C SER A 319 5.99 -8.95 25.05
N TYR A 320 6.89 -8.24 24.38
CA TYR A 320 7.52 -8.69 23.13
C TYR A 320 9.02 -8.98 23.34
N CYS A 321 9.55 -9.90 22.56
CA CYS A 321 10.98 -10.15 22.39
C CYS A 321 11.42 -9.55 21.06
N ILE A 322 12.13 -8.42 21.09
CA ILE A 322 12.60 -7.73 19.89
C ILE A 322 13.88 -8.43 19.38
N VAL A 323 13.92 -8.80 18.12
CA VAL A 323 15.10 -9.40 17.47
C VAL A 323 16.17 -8.33 17.30
N LYS A 324 17.42 -8.67 17.67
CA LYS A 324 18.56 -7.76 17.51
C LYS A 324 19.14 -7.85 16.09
N GLU A 325 20.02 -6.91 15.76
CA GLU A 325 20.70 -6.85 14.45
C GLU A 325 21.50 -8.11 14.10
N ASP A 326 21.92 -8.88 15.10
CA ASP A 326 22.61 -10.17 14.92
C ASP A 326 21.68 -11.30 14.40
N ASN A 327 20.37 -11.05 14.28
CA ASN A 327 19.32 -11.99 13.86
C ASN A 327 19.29 -13.32 14.64
N SER A 328 19.97 -13.38 15.79
CA SER A 328 20.21 -14.61 16.55
C SER A 328 19.96 -14.43 18.05
N SER A 329 19.81 -13.18 18.51
CA SER A 329 19.44 -12.87 19.88
C SER A 329 18.24 -11.93 19.94
N THR A 330 17.59 -11.89 21.11
CA THR A 330 16.45 -11.00 21.36
C THR A 330 16.67 -10.13 22.59
N ARG A 331 15.97 -9.00 22.62
CA ARG A 331 15.83 -8.10 23.76
C ARG A 331 14.40 -8.23 24.31
N CYS A 332 14.26 -8.78 25.51
CA CYS A 332 12.99 -8.91 26.23
C CYS A 332 13.01 -8.12 27.55
N LYS A 333 11.87 -7.53 27.94
CA LYS A 333 11.68 -6.87 29.24
C LYS A 333 11.33 -7.84 30.38
N CYS A 334 11.10 -9.11 30.07
CA CYS A 334 10.76 -10.17 31.01
C CYS A 334 11.95 -10.62 31.87
N GLN A 335 11.67 -11.05 33.11
CA GLN A 335 12.59 -11.76 33.99
C GLN A 335 12.00 -13.14 34.36
N PRO A 336 12.73 -14.26 34.15
CA PRO A 336 14.03 -14.37 33.50
C PRO A 336 13.99 -13.98 32.00
N GLN A 337 15.14 -13.65 31.40
CA GLN A 337 15.19 -13.27 29.99
C GLN A 337 14.71 -14.40 29.07
N CYS A 338 13.71 -14.10 28.22
CA CYS A 338 13.16 -14.99 27.19
C CYS A 338 14.27 -15.39 26.20
N LYS A 339 14.49 -16.70 25.97
CA LYS A 339 15.52 -17.26 25.05
C LYS A 339 14.95 -17.71 23.69
N VAL A 340 14.03 -16.93 23.13
CA VAL A 340 13.23 -17.28 21.93
C VAL A 340 14.07 -17.69 20.70
N LEU A 341 15.28 -17.15 20.53
CA LEU A 341 16.20 -17.49 19.43
C LEU A 341 17.45 -18.30 19.86
N GLN A 342 17.60 -18.59 21.16
CA GLN A 342 18.81 -19.19 21.74
C GLN A 342 18.65 -20.67 22.13
N GLY A 343 17.50 -21.28 21.81
CA GLY A 343 17.32 -22.72 21.96
C GLY A 343 17.94 -23.47 20.79
N ASP A 344 18.62 -24.58 21.09
CA ASP A 344 19.18 -25.48 20.06
C ASP A 344 18.10 -26.33 19.38
N ASP A 345 16.94 -26.52 20.03
CA ASP A 345 15.87 -27.42 19.58
C ASP A 345 14.63 -26.70 19.01
N ASP A 346 14.47 -25.40 19.24
CA ASP A 346 13.25 -24.68 18.87
C ASP A 346 13.39 -23.90 17.55
N ASN A 347 13.20 -24.63 16.46
CA ASN A 347 13.15 -24.06 15.11
C ASN A 347 11.79 -23.39 14.79
N SER A 348 10.87 -23.23 15.73
CA SER A 348 9.60 -22.52 15.47
C SER A 348 9.78 -21.01 15.30
N TYR A 349 10.82 -20.43 15.93
CA TYR A 349 11.17 -19.01 15.83
C TYR A 349 12.34 -18.74 14.86
N ARG A 350 13.36 -19.62 14.87
CA ARG A 350 14.62 -19.39 14.12
C ARG A 350 14.47 -19.48 12.60
N CYS A 351 13.44 -20.18 12.10
CA CYS A 351 13.21 -20.34 10.66
C CYS A 351 13.11 -18.99 9.92
N TRP A 352 12.57 -17.95 10.57
CA TRP A 352 12.44 -16.61 9.99
C TRP A 352 13.76 -15.93 9.65
N PHE A 353 14.85 -16.31 10.30
CA PHE A 353 16.16 -15.64 10.22
C PHE A 353 17.29 -16.56 9.77
N SER A 354 17.06 -17.88 9.75
CA SER A 354 18.06 -18.86 9.36
C SER A 354 17.89 -19.20 7.89
N ASP A 355 18.95 -19.12 7.09
CA ASP A 355 18.94 -19.68 5.75
C ASP A 355 18.98 -21.20 5.89
N TYR A 356 17.86 -21.86 5.58
CA TYR A 356 17.72 -23.31 5.60
C TYR A 356 18.46 -23.93 4.39
N GLN A 357 19.74 -23.63 4.22
CA GLN A 357 20.59 -24.38 3.30
C GLN A 357 20.96 -25.70 3.98
N SER A 358 20.20 -26.75 3.63
CA SER A 358 20.59 -28.16 3.64
C SER A 358 21.75 -28.53 4.57
N SER A 359 21.49 -28.66 5.88
CA SER A 359 22.33 -29.51 6.72
C SER A 359 21.97 -30.98 6.44
N SER A 360 22.41 -31.50 5.30
CA SER A 360 22.57 -32.94 5.14
C SER A 360 23.83 -33.36 5.90
N PRO A 361 23.76 -34.28 6.87
CA PRO A 361 24.96 -34.80 7.50
C PRO A 361 25.59 -35.84 6.56
N ALA A 362 26.71 -35.50 5.93
CA ALA A 362 27.59 -36.48 5.30
C ALA A 362 29.05 -36.07 5.51
N THR A 363 29.56 -36.51 6.66
CA THR A 363 30.85 -37.20 6.84
C THR A 363 32.12 -36.59 6.22
N ASP A 364 32.98 -36.10 7.12
CA ASP A 364 34.45 -36.05 7.10
C ASP A 364 35.19 -36.39 5.79
N ALA A 365 35.91 -35.40 5.25
CA ALA A 365 37.33 -35.54 4.90
C ALA A 365 38.00 -34.17 4.78
N SER A 366 39.14 -34.04 5.49
CA SER A 366 40.02 -32.86 5.60
C SER A 366 40.59 -32.35 4.27
N PRO A 367 41.10 -31.09 4.22
CA PRO A 367 41.37 -30.35 2.99
C PRO A 367 42.79 -30.56 2.45
N ALA A 368 42.92 -30.54 1.12
CA ALA A 368 44.18 -30.29 0.45
C ALA A 368 44.20 -28.85 -0.10
N GLN A 369 45.11 -28.03 0.43
CA GLN A 369 45.56 -26.78 -0.20
C GLN A 369 46.11 -27.04 -1.61
N PRO A 370 46.04 -26.07 -2.55
CA PRO A 370 47.19 -25.18 -2.66
C PRO A 370 46.95 -23.71 -3.10
N HIS A 371 47.94 -22.92 -2.72
CA HIS A 371 48.52 -21.76 -3.41
C HIS A 371 47.82 -20.39 -3.41
N GLN A 372 48.45 -19.48 -2.66
CA GLN A 372 48.50 -18.05 -2.94
C GLN A 372 49.13 -17.81 -4.31
N ASP A 373 48.58 -16.88 -5.07
CA ASP A 373 49.40 -15.91 -5.78
C ASP A 373 48.69 -14.55 -5.85
N SER A 374 49.44 -13.51 -5.48
CA SER A 374 49.03 -12.11 -5.50
C SER A 374 49.26 -11.55 -6.90
N THR A 375 48.31 -10.80 -7.45
CA THR A 375 48.68 -9.69 -8.35
C THR A 375 47.63 -8.58 -8.33
N THR A 376 48.07 -7.43 -7.84
CA THR A 376 47.46 -6.12 -7.93
C THR A 376 47.47 -5.63 -9.38
N VAL A 377 46.31 -5.24 -9.92
CA VAL A 377 46.22 -4.28 -11.04
C VAL A 377 44.96 -3.42 -10.82
N ASN A 378 45.15 -2.16 -10.45
CA ASN A 378 44.18 -1.09 -10.71
C ASN A 378 44.23 -0.75 -12.21
N PRO A 379 43.09 -0.34 -12.77
CA PRO A 379 43.11 0.93 -13.49
C PRO A 379 42.00 1.88 -13.04
N ASP A 380 42.39 3.14 -12.98
CA ASP A 380 41.54 4.31 -12.88
C ASP A 380 40.43 4.30 -13.95
N SER A 381 39.24 4.73 -13.56
CA SER A 381 38.32 5.38 -14.49
C SER A 381 37.68 6.57 -13.78
N ASP A 382 38.12 7.75 -14.20
CA ASP A 382 37.38 8.99 -14.09
C ASP A 382 35.98 8.82 -14.71
N GLY A 383 34.98 9.43 -14.07
CA GLY A 383 33.60 9.42 -14.53
C GLY A 383 32.76 10.39 -13.70
N ALA A 384 32.79 11.66 -14.09
CA ALA A 384 31.89 12.70 -13.60
C ALA A 384 30.42 12.25 -13.70
N GLY A 385 29.64 12.48 -12.63
CA GLY A 385 28.23 12.12 -12.58
C GLY A 385 27.48 12.93 -11.53
N GLN A 386 26.92 14.03 -12.01
CA GLN A 386 26.03 15.01 -11.38
C GLN A 386 25.24 14.60 -10.12
N LEU A 387 25.28 15.53 -9.16
CA LEU A 387 24.26 15.80 -8.18
C LEU A 387 22.87 15.92 -8.83
N SER A 388 21.98 14.95 -8.63
CA SER A 388 20.53 15.20 -8.64
C SER A 388 19.98 14.97 -7.24
N LYS A 389 19.63 16.07 -6.58
CA LYS A 389 18.90 16.06 -5.31
C LYS A 389 17.42 15.89 -5.65
N ASN A 390 16.94 14.66 -5.76
CA ASN A 390 15.50 14.41 -5.92
C ASN A 390 14.78 14.70 -4.60
N TRP A 391 14.20 15.90 -4.52
CA TRP A 391 13.14 16.23 -3.57
C TRP A 391 11.81 15.91 -4.26
N HIS A 392 11.17 14.80 -3.88
CA HIS A 392 9.85 14.42 -4.39
C HIS A 392 8.78 14.64 -3.33
N GLY A 393 7.61 15.12 -3.79
CA GLY A 393 6.50 15.75 -3.07
C GLY A 393 5.70 14.85 -2.13
N LEU A 394 5.06 15.45 -1.13
CA LEU A 394 4.22 14.77 -0.14
C LEU A 394 3.12 13.97 -0.83
N ILE A 395 3.08 12.65 -0.66
CA ILE A 395 1.92 11.84 -1.04
C ILE A 395 0.88 11.97 0.09
N ILE A 396 0.04 13.01 0.02
CA ILE A 396 -1.03 13.26 1.00
C ILE A 396 -2.31 12.43 0.68
N MET A 397 -2.45 11.91 -0.54
CA MET A 397 -3.66 11.20 -0.99
C MET A 397 -4.02 9.94 -0.17
N PRO A 398 -3.09 9.01 0.15
CA PRO A 398 -3.37 7.89 1.05
C PRO A 398 -3.83 8.38 2.42
N LEU A 399 -3.16 9.40 2.98
CA LEU A 399 -3.52 10.02 4.26
C LEU A 399 -4.93 10.61 4.24
N ILE A 400 -5.35 11.25 3.14
CA ILE A 400 -6.70 11.81 2.98
C ILE A 400 -7.76 10.70 2.91
N ILE A 401 -7.52 9.60 2.20
CA ILE A 401 -8.47 8.48 2.14
C ILE A 401 -8.74 7.92 3.54
N PHE A 402 -7.71 7.82 4.39
CA PHE A 402 -7.87 7.28 5.73
C PHE A 402 -8.44 8.27 6.76
N THR A 403 -8.22 9.59 6.62
CA THR A 403 -8.94 10.58 7.44
C THR A 403 -10.41 10.70 7.02
N PHE A 404 -10.71 10.61 5.72
CA PHE A 404 -12.10 10.60 5.24
C PHE A 404 -12.87 9.36 5.66
N HIS A 405 -12.25 8.18 5.85
CA HIS A 405 -12.98 7.02 6.37
C HIS A 405 -13.58 7.30 7.77
N GLN A 406 -12.86 8.01 8.64
CA GLN A 406 -13.33 8.36 9.98
C GLN A 406 -14.35 9.51 9.95
N ASP A 407 -14.13 10.53 9.11
CA ASP A 407 -15.01 11.70 9.03
C ASP A 407 -16.30 11.47 8.22
N THR A 408 -16.29 10.55 7.25
CA THR A 408 -17.50 10.16 6.50
C THR A 408 -18.47 9.37 7.40
N ILE A 409 -17.95 8.57 8.33
CA ILE A 409 -18.76 7.94 9.39
C ILE A 409 -19.42 9.01 10.28
N ASN A 410 -18.71 10.08 10.61
CA ASN A 410 -19.22 11.17 11.45
C ASN A 410 -20.17 12.13 10.70
N SER A 411 -19.95 12.37 9.41
CA SER A 411 -20.78 13.26 8.57
C SER A 411 -22.13 12.63 8.19
N LEU A 412 -22.18 11.29 8.05
CA LEU A 412 -23.43 10.55 7.86
C LEU A 412 -24.29 10.44 9.14
N ALA A 413 -23.74 10.79 10.31
CA ALA A 413 -24.47 10.83 11.58
C ALA A 413 -25.39 12.06 11.75
N VAL A 414 -25.47 12.96 10.74
CA VAL A 414 -26.36 14.14 10.76
C VAL A 414 -27.80 13.81 10.31
N PHE A 415 -28.12 12.55 10.03
CA PHE A 415 -29.51 12.09 9.86
C PHE A 415 -30.00 11.40 11.15
N PRO A 416 -31.14 11.84 11.73
CA PRO A 416 -31.55 11.36 13.05
C PRO A 416 -32.08 9.93 12.99
N ASN A 417 -31.67 9.14 13.99
CA ASN A 417 -32.08 7.77 14.31
C ASN A 417 -31.46 6.64 13.47
N ILE A 418 -30.19 6.31 13.77
CA ILE A 418 -29.70 4.94 13.65
C ILE A 418 -29.04 4.58 14.98
N SER A 419 -29.61 3.58 15.66
CA SER A 419 -29.02 2.92 16.82
C SER A 419 -27.71 2.26 16.40
N THR A 420 -26.58 2.86 16.78
CA THR A 420 -25.25 2.27 16.59
C THR A 420 -25.08 1.09 17.55
N GLY A 421 -25.00 -0.12 16.99
CA GLY A 421 -24.35 -1.24 17.66
C GLY A 421 -22.88 -0.90 17.87
N ASN A 422 -22.38 -1.18 19.07
CA ASN A 422 -21.05 -0.81 19.57
C ASN A 422 -19.93 -0.97 18.53
N GLY A 423 -19.48 0.15 17.97
CA GLY A 423 -18.16 0.24 17.36
C GLY A 423 -17.12 0.23 18.47
N ALA A 424 -16.25 -0.79 18.48
CA ALA A 424 -15.09 -0.81 19.33
C ALA A 424 -14.11 0.26 18.83
N THR A 425 -14.13 1.43 19.45
CA THR A 425 -13.05 2.40 19.34
C THR A 425 -11.82 1.81 20.01
N CYS A 426 -10.72 1.65 19.26
CA CYS A 426 -9.43 1.25 19.79
C CYS A 426 -8.98 2.22 20.89
N SER A 427 -8.97 1.73 22.13
CA SER A 427 -8.47 2.42 23.33
C SER A 427 -7.13 1.88 23.77
#